data_AF-A0A6A6BC09-F1
#
_entry.id   AF-A0A6A6BC09-F1
#
_cell.length_a   1.000
_cell.length_b   1.000
_cell.length_c   1.000
_cell.angle_alpha   90.00
_cell.angle_beta   90.00
_cell.angle_gamma   90.00
#
_symmetry.space_group_name_H-M   'P 1'
#
loop_
_entity.id
_entity.type
_entity.pdbx_description
1 polymer ?
#
loop_
_entity_poly.entity_id
_entity_poly.type
_entity_poly.pdbx_seq_one_letter_code
_entity_poly.pdbx_strand_id
1 'polypeptide(L)'
;MAVTETPSIAVTLCLTPSSFPKDIEPLPELSISATLHATQPITIFTWPSIFNPSVALVRHNFFAEDLTTGEPVRMDTSKIKRRAYMHQRGDFDEKYHFTLHPGSTTVVSHHFHPMRFKPGHQYRLGVTEGEALPDWLWWWGTFDDVLSPEEGPPKDIKHLEGRFPLELKAEPIVFTVEENRNYGEHSPQ
;
A
#
# COMPACT_ATOMS: atom_id res chain seq x y z
N MET A 1 -9.92 5.25 -31.32
CA MET A 1 -9.49 6.57 -30.83
C MET A 1 -8.49 6.34 -29.72
N ALA A 2 -7.27 6.87 -29.81
CA ALA A 2 -6.26 6.67 -28.77
C ALA A 2 -6.64 7.49 -27.54
N VAL A 3 -6.76 6.85 -26.38
CA VAL A 3 -6.95 7.54 -25.09
C VAL A 3 -5.69 8.37 -24.84
N THR A 4 -5.82 9.70 -24.92
CA THR A 4 -4.74 10.66 -24.63
C THR A 4 -4.69 11.06 -23.16
N GLU A 5 -5.60 10.53 -22.36
CA GLU A 5 -5.70 10.81 -20.93
C GLU A 5 -4.71 9.94 -20.16
N THR A 6 -3.88 10.58 -19.33
CA THR A 6 -3.05 9.85 -18.36
C THR A 6 -3.91 9.62 -17.13
N PRO A 7 -4.13 8.36 -16.70
CA PRO A 7 -4.93 8.10 -15.52
C PRO A 7 -4.24 8.70 -14.29
N SER A 8 -5.01 9.05 -13.27
CA SER A 8 -4.46 9.44 -11.97
C SER A 8 -5.17 8.69 -10.85
N ILE A 9 -4.45 8.43 -9.77
CA ILE A 9 -4.96 7.69 -8.61
C ILE A 9 -4.88 8.61 -7.41
N ALA A 10 -6.02 8.99 -6.85
CA ALA A 10 -6.05 9.64 -5.54
C ALA A 10 -5.87 8.58 -4.45
N VAL A 11 -4.90 8.79 -3.56
CA VAL A 11 -4.58 7.86 -2.48
C VAL A 11 -4.87 8.51 -1.13
N THR A 12 -5.47 7.75 -0.22
CA THR A 12 -5.68 8.17 1.17
C THR A 12 -5.20 7.08 2.12
N LEU A 13 -4.48 7.48 3.17
CA LEU A 13 -4.04 6.58 4.24
C LEU A 13 -4.94 6.72 5.46
N CYS A 14 -5.13 5.63 6.19
CA CYS A 14 -5.83 5.62 7.48
C CYS A 14 -5.19 4.56 8.38
N LEU A 15 -4.99 4.87 9.66
CA LEU A 15 -4.56 3.91 10.67
C LEU A 15 -5.63 3.85 11.76
N THR A 16 -6.20 2.66 11.98
CA THR A 16 -7.32 2.46 12.91
C THR A 16 -6.99 1.41 13.96
N PRO A 17 -7.01 1.75 15.27
CA PRO A 17 -7.12 3.12 15.79
C PRO A 17 -5.85 3.94 15.50
N SER A 18 -5.95 5.28 15.59
CA SER A 18 -4.81 6.19 15.45
C SER A 18 -4.08 6.47 16.77
N SER A 19 -4.58 5.93 17.88
CA SER A 19 -3.93 5.96 19.19
C SER A 19 -4.09 4.57 19.82
N PHE A 20 -2.97 3.97 20.23
CA PHE A 20 -2.98 2.61 20.78
C PHE A 20 -1.74 2.35 21.64
N PRO A 21 -1.83 1.49 22.67
CA PRO A 21 -0.66 1.01 23.38
C PRO A 21 0.18 0.11 22.47
N LYS A 22 1.46 -0.03 22.79
CA LYS A 22 2.40 -0.82 21.98
C LYS A 22 2.02 -2.31 21.90
N ASP A 23 1.41 -2.82 22.96
CA ASP A 23 1.08 -4.23 23.13
C ASP A 23 -0.42 -4.50 22.88
N ILE A 24 -1.08 -3.64 22.10
CA ILE A 24 -2.52 -3.75 21.79
C ILE A 24 -2.84 -5.05 21.06
N GLU A 25 -3.94 -5.69 21.46
CA GLU A 25 -4.63 -6.71 20.67
C GLU A 25 -6.13 -6.35 20.59
N PRO A 26 -6.74 -6.35 19.38
CA PRO A 26 -6.12 -6.62 18.07
C PRO A 26 -5.15 -5.51 17.64
N LEU A 27 -4.23 -5.84 16.73
CA LEU A 27 -3.29 -4.88 16.16
C LEU A 27 -4.03 -3.79 15.38
N PRO A 28 -3.50 -2.55 15.34
CA PRO A 28 -4.05 -1.50 14.48
C PRO A 28 -4.01 -1.92 13.02
N GLU A 29 -4.91 -1.38 12.21
CA GLU A 29 -5.00 -1.66 10.78
C GLU A 29 -4.60 -0.42 9.98
N LEU A 30 -3.60 -0.57 9.11
CA LEU A 30 -3.28 0.42 8.07
C LEU A 30 -4.12 0.12 6.84
N SER A 31 -4.93 1.08 6.45
CA SER A 31 -5.80 1.04 5.28
C SER A 31 -5.40 2.09 4.26
N ILE A 32 -5.39 1.69 2.99
CA ILE A 32 -5.01 2.52 1.85
C ILE A 32 -6.19 2.52 0.89
N SER A 33 -6.77 3.69 0.67
CA SER A 33 -7.86 3.90 -0.28
C SER A 33 -7.29 4.43 -1.59
N ALA A 34 -7.77 3.89 -2.71
CA ALA A 34 -7.38 4.28 -4.06
C ALA A 34 -8.63 4.63 -4.86
N THR A 35 -8.68 5.83 -5.42
CA THR A 35 -9.76 6.27 -6.31
C THR A 35 -9.18 6.59 -7.69
N LEU A 36 -9.69 5.93 -8.73
CA LEU A 36 -9.23 6.14 -10.09
C LEU A 36 -9.94 7.30 -10.76
N HIS A 37 -9.16 8.24 -11.26
CA HIS A 37 -9.58 9.32 -12.15
C HIS A 37 -9.09 9.01 -13.56
N ALA A 38 -9.93 8.31 -14.32
CA ALA A 38 -9.72 7.96 -15.71
C ALA A 38 -11.06 7.66 -16.38
N THR A 39 -11.09 7.63 -17.71
CA THR A 39 -12.28 7.23 -18.48
C THR A 39 -12.52 5.72 -18.50
N GLN A 40 -11.52 4.90 -18.20
CA GLN A 40 -11.58 3.44 -18.29
C GLN A 40 -10.87 2.77 -17.10
N PRO A 41 -11.19 1.51 -16.79
CA PRO A 41 -10.47 0.75 -15.76
C PRO A 41 -8.99 0.62 -16.06
N ILE A 42 -8.21 0.51 -15.00
CA ILE A 42 -6.81 0.07 -15.07
C ILE A 42 -6.61 -1.11 -14.14
N THR A 43 -5.70 -2.00 -14.51
CA THR A 43 -5.24 -3.07 -13.62
C THR A 43 -3.79 -2.80 -13.26
N ILE A 44 -3.48 -2.91 -11.98
CA ILE A 44 -2.15 -2.63 -11.42
C ILE A 44 -1.58 -3.90 -10.81
N PHE A 45 -0.26 -4.04 -10.87
CA PHE A 45 0.46 -5.08 -10.16
C PHE A 45 1.00 -4.54 -8.83
N THR A 46 0.36 -4.95 -7.74
CA THR A 46 0.49 -4.31 -6.42
C THR A 46 1.74 -4.71 -5.64
N TRP A 47 2.47 -5.76 -6.04
CA TRP A 47 3.51 -6.37 -5.20
C TRP A 47 4.58 -5.40 -4.67
N PRO A 48 5.26 -4.58 -5.51
CA PRO A 48 6.26 -3.64 -5.01
C PRO A 48 5.68 -2.25 -4.70
N SER A 49 4.36 -2.11 -4.55
CA SER A 49 3.69 -0.82 -4.35
C SER A 49 3.06 -0.71 -2.97
N ILE A 50 2.66 0.50 -2.58
CA ILE A 50 1.87 0.75 -1.37
C ILE A 50 0.58 -0.09 -1.30
N PHE A 51 -0.02 -0.46 -2.44
CA PHE A 51 -1.26 -1.25 -2.48
C PHE A 51 -1.09 -2.72 -2.05
N ASN A 52 0.11 -3.13 -1.66
CA ASN A 52 0.35 -4.32 -0.87
C ASN A 52 0.96 -3.94 0.48
N PRO A 53 0.14 -3.53 1.48
CA PRO A 53 0.65 -2.94 2.72
C PRO A 53 1.58 -3.90 3.50
N SER A 54 1.34 -5.22 3.40
CA SER A 54 2.17 -6.25 4.05
C SER A 54 3.63 -6.22 3.57
N VAL A 55 3.86 -5.91 2.29
CA VAL A 55 5.20 -5.82 1.69
C VAL A 55 5.72 -4.38 1.77
N ALA A 56 4.85 -3.39 1.58
CA ALA A 56 5.21 -1.98 1.58
C ALA A 56 5.74 -1.50 2.95
N LEU A 57 5.20 -2.00 4.07
CA LEU A 57 5.61 -1.65 5.44
C LEU A 57 7.02 -2.13 5.84
N VAL A 58 7.61 -3.04 5.06
CA VAL A 58 8.96 -3.58 5.28
C VAL A 58 9.95 -3.18 4.17
N ARG A 59 9.50 -2.29 3.27
CA ARG A 59 10.23 -1.70 2.14
C ARG A 59 10.23 -0.16 2.25
N HIS A 60 10.70 0.49 1.18
CA HIS A 60 10.94 1.93 1.10
C HIS A 60 9.72 2.71 0.60
N ASN A 61 8.55 2.07 0.50
CA ASN A 61 7.33 2.68 -0.02
C ASN A 61 6.69 3.67 0.98
N PHE A 62 6.98 3.50 2.28
CA PHE A 62 6.54 4.41 3.34
C PHE A 62 7.72 5.01 4.10
N PHE A 63 7.58 6.26 4.50
CA PHE A 63 8.43 6.90 5.50
C PHE A 63 7.68 7.02 6.83
N ALA A 64 8.44 7.04 7.92
CA ALA A 64 7.91 7.40 9.22
C ALA A 64 8.86 8.36 9.93
N GLU A 65 8.30 9.31 10.68
CA GLU A 65 9.02 10.31 11.46
C GLU A 65 8.45 10.36 12.88
N ASP A 66 9.34 10.37 13.87
CA ASP A 66 9.00 10.62 15.26
C ASP A 66 8.80 12.12 15.45
N LEU A 67 7.55 12.56 15.60
CA LEU A 67 7.23 13.97 15.78
C LEU A 67 7.62 14.48 17.17
N THR A 68 7.86 13.59 18.14
CA THR A 68 8.33 13.96 19.47
C THR A 68 9.82 14.33 19.45
N THR A 69 10.64 13.61 18.67
CA THR A 69 12.10 13.86 18.60
C THR A 69 12.56 14.55 17.31
N GLY A 70 11.74 14.57 16.27
CA GLY A 70 12.10 15.00 14.92
C GLY A 70 12.99 14.00 14.16
N GLU A 71 13.11 12.76 14.64
CA GLU A 71 13.99 11.76 14.05
C GLU A 71 13.25 10.85 13.05
N PRO A 72 13.88 10.46 11.92
CA PRO A 72 13.30 9.48 11.02
C PRO A 72 13.28 8.09 11.65
N VAL A 73 12.16 7.37 11.47
CA VAL A 73 12.04 5.97 11.86
C VAL A 73 12.41 5.09 10.68
N ARG A 74 13.36 4.17 10.89
CA ARG A 74 13.78 3.25 9.83
C ARG A 74 12.65 2.28 9.47
N MET A 75 12.16 2.37 8.24
CA MET A 75 11.07 1.52 7.74
C MET A 75 11.56 0.26 7.01
N ASP A 76 12.67 0.36 6.28
CA ASP A 76 13.26 -0.73 5.51
C ASP A 76 13.90 -1.81 6.38
N THR A 77 13.32 -3.02 6.34
CA THR A 77 13.82 -4.16 7.12
C THR A 77 14.18 -5.38 6.28
N SER A 78 13.77 -5.48 5.00
CA SER A 78 14.00 -6.70 4.23
C SER A 78 14.24 -6.51 2.73
N LYS A 79 15.19 -7.29 2.18
CA LYS A 79 15.31 -7.57 0.75
C LYS A 79 14.61 -8.91 0.46
N ILE A 80 13.36 -8.85 0.01
CA ILE A 80 12.59 -10.06 -0.32
C ILE A 80 12.99 -10.55 -1.72
N LYS A 81 13.54 -11.76 -1.82
CA LYS A 81 13.76 -12.46 -3.10
C LYS A 81 12.43 -13.03 -3.60
N ARG A 82 12.13 -12.88 -4.89
CA ARG A 82 10.97 -13.51 -5.54
C ARG A 82 11.36 -14.17 -6.85
N ARG A 83 10.50 -15.07 -7.31
CA ARG A 83 10.52 -15.62 -8.67
C ARG A 83 10.14 -14.56 -9.70
N ALA A 84 10.46 -14.85 -10.96
CA ALA A 84 10.06 -14.02 -12.09
C ALA A 84 8.54 -13.86 -12.14
N TYR A 85 8.10 -12.67 -12.55
CA TYR A 85 6.70 -12.29 -12.66
C TYR A 85 6.01 -13.02 -13.83
N MET A 86 4.75 -13.42 -13.64
CA MET A 86 3.94 -14.11 -14.64
C MET A 86 2.54 -13.48 -14.79
N HIS A 87 2.08 -13.35 -16.04
CA HIS A 87 0.77 -12.81 -16.43
C HIS A 87 -0.26 -13.92 -16.72
N GLN A 88 -0.51 -14.79 -15.74
CA GLN A 88 -1.41 -15.94 -15.92
C GLN A 88 -2.36 -16.08 -14.72
N ARG A 89 -3.63 -16.37 -15.00
CA ARG A 89 -4.59 -16.79 -13.97
C ARG A 89 -4.23 -18.16 -13.41
N GLY A 90 -4.58 -18.39 -12.15
CA GLY A 90 -4.20 -19.57 -11.38
C GLY A 90 -2.76 -19.52 -10.85
N ASP A 91 -1.96 -18.53 -11.25
CA ASP A 91 -0.58 -18.40 -10.78
C ASP A 91 -0.50 -17.70 -9.41
N PHE A 92 0.62 -17.90 -8.69
CA PHE A 92 0.90 -17.24 -7.41
C PHE A 92 0.80 -15.70 -7.47
N ASP A 93 1.12 -15.10 -8.62
CA ASP A 93 1.13 -13.65 -8.79
C ASP A 93 -0.25 -13.06 -9.13
N GLU A 94 -1.25 -13.91 -9.42
CA GLU A 94 -2.62 -13.48 -9.74
C GLU A 94 -3.18 -12.55 -8.67
N LYS A 95 -3.00 -12.91 -7.39
CA LYS A 95 -3.48 -12.15 -6.22
C LYS A 95 -2.92 -10.74 -6.08
N TYR A 96 -1.86 -10.41 -6.81
CA TYR A 96 -1.30 -9.05 -6.80
C TYR A 96 -1.85 -8.18 -7.92
N HIS A 97 -2.68 -8.72 -8.81
CA HIS A 97 -3.36 -7.94 -9.83
C HIS A 97 -4.63 -7.35 -9.25
N PHE A 98 -4.75 -6.04 -9.36
CA PHE A 98 -5.85 -5.31 -8.77
C PHE A 98 -6.45 -4.35 -9.80
N THR A 99 -7.75 -4.46 -10.07
CA THR A 99 -8.44 -3.56 -11.02
C THR A 99 -9.09 -2.40 -10.28
N LEU A 100 -8.69 -1.20 -10.68
CA LEU A 100 -9.33 0.04 -10.30
C LEU A 100 -10.38 0.42 -11.35
N HIS A 101 -11.60 0.69 -10.91
CA HIS A 101 -12.67 1.16 -11.78
C HIS A 101 -12.84 2.69 -11.66
N PRO A 102 -13.13 3.40 -12.77
CA PRO A 102 -13.38 4.84 -12.76
C PRO A 102 -14.39 5.27 -11.71
N GLY A 103 -14.02 6.27 -10.89
CA GLY A 103 -14.91 6.84 -9.87
C GLY A 103 -15.19 5.94 -8.66
N SER A 104 -14.72 4.69 -8.67
CA SER A 104 -14.82 3.78 -7.54
C SER A 104 -13.62 3.92 -6.62
N THR A 105 -13.86 3.84 -5.31
CA THR A 105 -12.79 3.76 -4.31
C THR A 105 -12.61 2.31 -3.90
N THR A 106 -11.37 1.84 -3.94
CA THR A 106 -11.02 0.53 -3.38
C THR A 106 -10.08 0.69 -2.20
N VAL A 107 -10.30 -0.13 -1.18
CA VAL A 107 -9.52 -0.14 0.05
C VAL A 107 -8.74 -1.44 0.13
N VAL A 108 -7.45 -1.35 0.41
CA VAL A 108 -6.60 -2.47 0.82
C VAL A 108 -6.09 -2.20 2.23
N SER A 109 -6.02 -3.24 3.06
CA SER A 109 -5.63 -3.09 4.46
C SER A 109 -4.67 -4.18 4.93
N HIS A 110 -3.92 -3.89 5.99
CA HIS A 110 -3.09 -4.87 6.68
C HIS A 110 -2.84 -4.45 8.13
N HIS A 111 -2.57 -5.43 9.00
CA HIS A 111 -2.17 -5.16 10.37
C HIS A 111 -0.85 -4.37 10.41
N PHE A 112 -0.82 -3.37 11.28
CA PHE A 112 0.28 -2.47 11.52
C PHE A 112 0.97 -2.83 12.84
N HIS A 113 2.20 -3.31 12.77
CA HIS A 113 2.96 -3.72 13.95
C HIS A 113 3.75 -2.55 14.56
N PRO A 114 3.48 -2.14 15.80
CA PRO A 114 4.10 -0.95 16.37
C PRO A 114 5.49 -1.18 16.97
N MET A 115 6.10 -2.35 16.74
CA MET A 115 7.34 -2.78 17.42
C MET A 115 8.49 -1.78 17.35
N ARG A 116 8.60 -1.03 16.24
CA ARG A 116 9.66 -0.04 15.98
C ARG A 116 9.39 1.35 16.55
N PHE A 117 8.19 1.58 17.08
CA PHE A 117 7.77 2.86 17.63
C PHE A 117 7.88 2.84 19.17
N LYS A 118 8.21 3.98 19.76
CA LYS A 118 8.41 4.15 21.21
C LYS A 118 7.06 4.50 21.86
N PRO A 119 6.70 3.87 22.99
CA PRO A 119 5.56 4.32 23.80
C PRO A 119 5.73 5.77 24.25
N GLY A 120 4.62 6.50 24.36
CA GLY A 120 4.58 7.92 24.72
C GLY A 120 4.91 8.89 23.58
N HIS A 121 5.12 8.40 22.36
CA HIS A 121 5.51 9.23 21.21
C HIS A 121 4.39 9.38 20.18
N GLN A 122 4.47 10.47 19.42
CA GLN A 122 3.62 10.74 18.27
C GLN A 122 4.43 10.62 16.98
N TYR A 123 3.81 10.06 15.94
CA TYR A 123 4.46 9.70 14.69
C TYR A 123 3.69 10.22 13.49
N ARG A 124 4.43 10.52 12.42
CA ARG A 124 3.90 10.79 11.08
C ARG A 124 4.27 9.64 10.16
N LEU A 125 3.29 9.02 9.51
CA LEU A 125 3.47 7.97 8.49
C LEU A 125 2.96 8.49 7.15
N GLY A 126 3.76 8.38 6.10
CA GLY A 126 3.36 8.82 4.76
C GLY A 126 4.01 8.00 3.66
N VAL A 127 3.52 8.17 2.44
CA VAL A 127 4.11 7.57 1.24
C VAL A 127 5.44 8.26 0.93
N THR A 128 6.48 7.49 0.61
CA THR A 128 7.80 8.03 0.28
C THR A 128 7.74 8.91 -0.98
N GLU A 129 8.51 9.99 -0.99
CA GLU A 129 8.60 10.88 -2.15
C GLU A 129 9.10 10.12 -3.38
N GLY A 130 8.43 10.34 -4.52
CA GLY A 130 8.75 9.65 -5.77
C GLY A 130 8.16 8.25 -5.90
N GLU A 131 7.37 7.77 -4.94
CA GLU A 131 6.60 6.54 -5.09
C GLU A 131 5.68 6.63 -6.32
N ALA A 132 5.80 5.66 -7.20
CA ALA A 132 5.01 5.58 -8.41
C ALA A 132 4.82 4.12 -8.82
N LEU A 133 3.74 3.85 -9.58
CA LEU A 133 3.65 2.65 -10.39
C LEU A 133 4.39 2.91 -11.70
N PRO A 134 5.52 2.24 -11.99
CA PRO A 134 6.14 2.28 -13.31
C PRO A 134 5.16 1.85 -14.40
N ASP A 135 5.39 2.33 -15.62
CA ASP A 135 4.62 2.01 -16.83
C ASP A 135 4.42 0.50 -17.05
N TRP A 136 5.42 -0.32 -16.74
CA TRP A 136 5.36 -1.79 -16.83
C TRP A 136 4.64 -2.50 -15.66
N LEU A 137 4.14 -1.76 -14.66
CA LEU A 137 3.37 -2.30 -13.52
C LEU A 137 1.87 -1.95 -13.55
N TRP A 138 1.40 -1.34 -14.63
CA TRP A 138 -0.03 -1.09 -14.81
C TRP A 138 -0.44 -1.20 -16.28
N TRP A 139 -1.72 -1.52 -16.49
CA TRP A 139 -2.30 -1.73 -17.81
C TRP A 139 -3.71 -1.13 -17.87
N TRP A 140 -4.11 -0.65 -19.04
CA TRP A 140 -5.50 -0.36 -19.35
C TRP A 140 -6.34 -1.63 -19.37
N GLY A 141 -7.57 -1.52 -18.89
CA GLY A 141 -8.52 -2.61 -18.85
C GLY A 141 -8.59 -3.30 -17.49
N THR A 142 -9.44 -4.31 -17.46
CA THR A 142 -9.76 -5.11 -16.28
C THR A 142 -8.76 -6.25 -16.10
N PHE A 143 -8.86 -6.90 -14.95
CA PHE A 143 -8.19 -8.14 -14.65
C PHE A 143 -8.37 -9.17 -15.77
N ASP A 144 -9.59 -9.21 -16.32
CA ASP A 144 -9.92 -10.14 -17.39
C ASP A 144 -9.21 -9.82 -18.70
N ASP A 145 -8.90 -8.54 -18.97
CA ASP A 145 -8.20 -8.11 -20.17
C ASP A 145 -6.69 -8.40 -20.08
N VAL A 146 -6.14 -8.21 -18.88
CA VAL A 146 -4.68 -8.24 -18.64
C VAL A 146 -4.13 -9.64 -18.39
N LEU A 147 -4.85 -10.48 -17.65
CA LEU A 147 -4.35 -11.81 -17.34
C LEU A 147 -4.70 -12.82 -18.43
N SER A 148 -3.69 -13.60 -18.82
CA SER A 148 -3.89 -14.76 -19.69
C SER A 148 -4.78 -15.78 -18.97
N PRO A 149 -5.70 -16.44 -19.69
CA PRO A 149 -6.49 -17.52 -19.10
C PRO A 149 -5.59 -18.61 -18.53
N GLU A 150 -6.10 -19.36 -17.56
CA GLU A 150 -5.37 -20.48 -16.94
C GLU A 150 -4.96 -21.51 -18.00
N GLU A 151 -5.90 -21.84 -18.90
CA GLU A 151 -5.69 -22.68 -20.07
C GLU A 151 -5.79 -21.81 -21.34
N GLY A 152 -4.68 -21.67 -22.07
CA GLY A 152 -4.65 -20.96 -23.35
C GLY A 152 -3.29 -20.31 -23.66
N PRO A 153 -3.13 -19.74 -24.87
CA PRO A 153 -1.93 -18.99 -25.19
C PRO A 153 -1.83 -17.71 -24.35
N PRO A 154 -0.61 -17.21 -24.07
CA PRO A 154 -0.43 -15.91 -23.44
C PRO A 154 -1.11 -14.79 -24.24
N LYS A 155 -1.71 -13.82 -23.54
CA LYS A 155 -2.24 -12.62 -24.18
C LYS A 155 -1.12 -11.67 -24.58
N ASP A 156 -1.25 -11.05 -25.76
CA ASP A 156 -0.44 -9.89 -26.11
C ASP A 156 -1.04 -8.64 -25.49
N ILE A 157 -0.50 -8.22 -24.35
CA ILE A 157 -0.98 -7.08 -23.56
C ILE A 157 -0.13 -5.81 -23.76
N LYS A 158 0.85 -5.82 -24.66
CA LYS A 158 1.75 -4.66 -24.86
C LYS A 158 1.00 -3.38 -25.23
N HIS A 159 -0.12 -3.52 -25.93
CA HIS A 159 -0.97 -2.41 -26.30
C HIS A 159 -1.80 -1.84 -25.13
N LEU A 160 -1.90 -2.59 -24.02
CA LEU A 160 -2.56 -2.19 -22.78
C LEU A 160 -1.58 -1.58 -21.78
N GLU A 161 -0.28 -1.85 -21.90
CA GLU A 161 0.73 -1.34 -20.97
C GLU A 161 0.63 0.18 -20.77
N GLY A 162 0.90 0.59 -19.54
CA GLY A 162 1.06 1.97 -19.18
C GLY A 162 2.07 2.67 -20.09
N ARG A 163 1.86 3.97 -20.31
CA ARG A 163 2.79 4.78 -21.10
C ARG A 163 3.69 5.66 -20.24
N PHE A 164 3.26 5.90 -19.00
CA PHE A 164 3.92 6.80 -18.06
C PHE A 164 3.79 6.23 -16.65
N PRO A 165 4.73 6.52 -15.75
CA PRO A 165 4.56 6.20 -14.34
C PRO A 165 3.34 6.92 -13.76
N LEU A 166 2.60 6.25 -12.86
CA LEU A 166 1.52 6.85 -12.08
C LEU A 166 2.05 7.21 -10.70
N GLU A 167 2.21 8.51 -10.43
CA GLU A 167 2.64 8.98 -9.11
C GLU A 167 1.59 8.62 -8.05
N LEU A 168 2.06 8.09 -6.92
CA LEU A 168 1.22 7.76 -5.78
C LEU A 168 1.50 8.77 -4.67
N LYS A 169 0.54 9.67 -4.45
CA LYS A 169 0.63 10.71 -3.42
C LYS A 169 -0.53 10.58 -2.47
N ALA A 170 -0.21 10.63 -1.18
CA ALA A 170 -1.19 10.66 -0.11
C ALA A 170 -0.72 11.62 0.98
N GLU A 171 -1.68 12.31 1.61
CA GLU A 171 -1.38 13.06 2.82
C GLU A 171 -0.89 12.12 3.92
N PRO A 172 0.20 12.46 4.64
CA PRO A 172 0.65 11.67 5.77
C PRO A 172 -0.39 11.64 6.88
N ILE A 173 -0.47 10.52 7.59
CA ILE A 173 -1.29 10.37 8.79
C ILE A 173 -0.44 10.53 10.04
N VAL A 174 -1.09 11.01 11.11
CA VAL A 174 -0.50 11.12 12.43
C VAL A 174 -1.11 10.07 13.35
N PHE A 175 -0.28 9.40 14.13
CA PHE A 175 -0.72 8.42 15.13
C PHE A 175 0.13 8.49 16.40
N THR A 176 -0.41 7.97 17.49
CA THR A 176 0.23 7.96 18.81
C THR A 176 0.41 6.53 19.29
N VAL A 177 1.61 6.21 19.77
CA VAL A 177 1.84 4.99 20.56
C VAL A 177 1.76 5.38 22.02
N GLU A 178 0.70 4.96 22.69
CA GLU A 178 0.43 5.31 24.08
C GLU A 178 1.48 4.71 25.02
N GLU A 179 1.72 5.38 26.16
CA GLU A 179 2.46 4.75 27.25
C GLU A 179 1.73 3.50 27.70
N ASN A 180 2.48 2.41 27.93
CA ASN A 180 1.92 1.26 28.60
C ASN A 180 1.51 1.70 30.00
N ARG A 181 0.20 1.66 30.31
CA ARG A 181 -0.25 1.89 31.68
C ARG A 181 0.38 0.82 32.55
N ASN A 182 1.31 1.22 33.42
CA ASN A 182 1.81 0.36 34.47
C ASN A 182 0.60 -0.08 35.31
N TYR A 183 0.20 -1.34 35.22
CA TYR A 183 -0.61 -1.97 36.26
C TYR A 183 0.29 -2.12 37.48
N GLY A 184 0.38 -1.04 38.25
CA GLY A 184 1.35 -0.92 39.33
C GLY A 184 1.07 0.27 40.22
N GLU A 185 -0.19 0.46 40.63
CA GLU A 185 -0.48 1.19 41.86
C GLU A 185 -1.28 0.31 42.80
N HIS A 186 -0.57 -0.09 43.84
CA HIS A 186 -1.03 -0.62 45.11
C HIS A 186 -2.39 -0.06 45.55
N SER A 187 -3.34 -0.94 45.84
CA SER A 187 -4.28 -0.65 46.92
C SER A 187 -3.50 -0.72 48.24
N PRO A 188 -3.39 0.37 49.01
CA PRO A 188 -3.10 0.26 50.43
C PRO A 188 -4.27 -0.44 51.13
N GLN A 189 -3.91 -1.14 52.19
CA GLN A 189 -4.68 -2.07 53.02
C GLN A 189 -6.09 -1.61 53.41
#